data_AF-A0A923QD55-F1
#
_entry.id   AF-A0A923QD55-F1
#
_cell.length_a   1.000
_cell.length_b   1.000
_cell.length_c   1.000
_cell.angle_alpha   90.00
_cell.angle_beta   90.00
_cell.angle_gamma   90.00
#
_symmetry.space_group_name_H-M   'P 1'
#
loop_
_entity.id
_entity.type
_entity.pdbx_description
1 polymer ?
#
loop_
_entity_poly.entity_id
_entity_poly.type
_entity_poly.pdbx_seq_one_letter_code
_entity_poly.pdbx_strand_id
1 'polypeptide(L)'
;MSGGADSTALLTACAMQWPGQVRAVHIHHGLQDAADSFEQHCIALCAMLQVPLAVCRVNARHAPGESPEDAARKARYSAFHQA
;
A
#
# COMPACT_ATOMS: atom_id res chain seq x y z
N MET A 1 1.77 -3.03 0.33
CA MET A 1 2.50 -2.88 1.59
C MET A 1 1.79 -1.87 2.48
N SER A 2 1.57 -2.23 3.73
CA SER A 2 0.90 -1.37 4.72
C SER A 2 1.88 -0.44 5.45
N GLY A 3 3.18 -0.70 5.37
CA GLY A 3 4.22 0.04 6.11
C GLY A 3 4.52 -0.54 7.49
N GLY A 4 3.84 -1.62 7.89
CA GLY A 4 4.14 -2.37 9.11
C GLY A 4 5.24 -3.41 8.92
N ALA A 5 5.78 -3.91 10.03
CA ALA A 5 6.95 -4.80 10.09
C ALA A 5 6.85 -6.02 9.15
N ASP A 6 5.71 -6.74 9.17
CA ASP A 6 5.51 -7.92 8.32
C ASP A 6 5.57 -7.58 6.83
N SER A 7 4.94 -6.47 6.44
CA SER A 7 4.93 -6.03 5.03
C SER A 7 6.30 -5.56 4.56
N THR A 8 7.10 -4.98 5.47
CA THR A 8 8.49 -4.58 5.23
C THR A 8 9.40 -5.80 5.08
N ALA A 9 9.27 -6.79 5.96
CA ALA A 9 10.03 -8.04 5.89
C ALA A 9 9.69 -8.81 4.59
N LEU A 10 8.40 -8.94 4.27
CA LEU A 10 7.95 -9.59 3.04
C LEU A 10 8.48 -8.89 1.79
N LEU A 11 8.36 -7.56 1.71
CA LEU A 11 8.87 -6.81 0.56
C LEU A 11 10.38 -7.00 0.39
N THR A 12 11.13 -6.93 1.48
CA THR A 12 12.58 -7.10 1.48
C THR A 12 12.97 -8.49 0.98
N ALA A 13 12.35 -9.54 1.54
CA ALA A 13 12.60 -10.91 1.11
C ALA A 13 12.27 -11.12 -0.38
N CYS A 14 11.13 -10.62 -0.84
CA CYS A 14 10.73 -10.72 -2.24
C CYS A 14 11.69 -9.97 -3.17
N ALA A 15 12.09 -8.74 -2.82
CA ALA A 15 13.00 -7.94 -3.64
C ALA A 15 14.37 -8.59 -3.80
N MET A 16 14.87 -9.27 -2.76
CA MET A 16 16.11 -10.03 -2.80
C MET A 16 15.97 -11.32 -3.62
N GLN A 17 14.85 -12.03 -3.46
CA GLN A 17 14.61 -13.31 -4.14
C GLN A 17 14.29 -13.14 -5.63
N TRP A 18 13.62 -12.06 -6.02
CA TRP A 18 13.20 -11.79 -7.40
C TRP A 18 13.52 -10.34 -7.84
N PRO A 19 14.82 -10.00 -8.02
CA PRO A 19 15.22 -8.66 -8.43
C PRO A 19 14.55 -8.24 -9.75
N GLY A 20 14.04 -7.01 -9.79
CA GLY A 20 13.39 -6.43 -10.98
C GLY A 20 12.00 -6.98 -11.32
N GLN A 21 11.50 -7.98 -10.59
CA GLN A 21 10.19 -8.60 -10.84
C GLN A 21 9.13 -8.22 -9.81
N VAL A 22 9.54 -7.55 -8.72
CA VAL A 22 8.65 -7.15 -7.64
C VAL A 22 8.14 -5.73 -7.87
N ARG A 23 6.85 -5.51 -7.61
CA ARG A 23 6.22 -4.19 -7.51
C ARG A 23 5.44 -4.11 -6.21
N ALA A 24 5.43 -2.95 -5.59
CA ALA A 24 4.70 -2.69 -4.37
C ALA A 24 3.48 -1.80 -4.65
N VAL A 25 2.41 -2.01 -3.87
CA VAL A 25 1.23 -1.13 -3.86
C VAL A 25 0.95 -0.73 -2.42
N HIS A 26 0.96 0.57 -2.11
CA HIS A 26 0.54 1.10 -0.82
C HIS A 26 -0.86 1.70 -0.94
N ILE A 27 -1.73 1.40 0.04
CA ILE A 27 -3.10 1.94 0.07
C ILE A 27 -3.21 2.88 1.25
N HIS A 28 -3.34 4.16 0.94
CA HIS A 28 -3.52 5.21 1.92
C HIS A 28 -5.02 5.46 2.12
N HIS A 29 -5.58 4.85 3.15
CA HIS A 29 -6.99 4.95 3.53
C HIS A 29 -7.45 6.30 4.14
N GLY A 30 -6.52 7.17 4.55
CA GLY A 30 -6.86 8.49 5.13
C GLY A 30 -7.65 8.44 6.44
N LEU A 31 -7.69 7.28 7.11
CA LEU A 31 -8.46 7.08 8.36
C LEU A 31 -7.64 7.33 9.63
N GLN A 32 -6.32 7.39 9.54
CA GLN A 32 -5.41 7.51 10.68
C GLN A 32 -4.40 8.62 10.43
N ASP A 33 -4.08 9.40 11.47
CA ASP A 33 -3.05 10.46 11.40
C ASP A 33 -1.67 9.89 11.06
N ALA A 34 -1.40 8.64 11.41
CA ALA A 34 -0.16 7.95 11.08
C ALA A 34 -0.10 7.46 9.61
N ALA A 35 -1.19 7.56 8.83
CA ALA A 35 -1.24 7.05 7.47
C ALA A 35 -0.21 7.73 6.54
N ASP A 36 0.01 9.04 6.72
CA ASP A 36 1.02 9.78 5.95
C ASP A 36 2.45 9.30 6.28
N SER A 37 2.72 9.00 7.56
CA SER A 37 4.00 8.44 8.01
C SER A 37 4.25 7.06 7.40
N PHE A 38 3.23 6.20 7.35
CA PHE A 38 3.34 4.90 6.71
C PHE A 38 3.56 5.01 5.21
N GLU A 39 2.92 5.96 4.53
CA GLU A 39 3.18 6.22 3.11
C GLU A 39 4.63 6.62 2.88
N GLN A 40 5.14 7.59 3.65
CA GLN A 40 6.53 8.04 3.56
C GLN A 40 7.53 6.89 3.81
N HIS A 41 7.26 6.04 4.81
CA HIS A 41 8.06 4.85 5.07
C HIS A 41 8.07 3.90 3.86
N CYS A 42 6.90 3.63 3.27
CA CYS A 42 6.78 2.77 2.10
C CYS A 42 7.56 3.33 0.89
N ILE A 43 7.47 4.64 0.64
CA ILE A 43 8.20 5.32 -0.43
C ILE A 43 9.71 5.18 -0.22
N ALA A 44 10.21 5.49 0.98
CA ALA A 44 11.63 5.42 1.29
C ALA A 44 12.19 4.00 1.15
N LEU A 45 11.47 3.01 1.66
CA LEU A 45 11.88 1.61 1.56
C LEU A 45 11.90 1.12 0.11
N CYS A 46 10.86 1.41 -0.67
CA CYS A 46 10.79 1.00 -2.08
C CYS A 46 11.90 1.65 -2.92
N ALA A 47 12.21 2.93 -2.67
CA ALA A 47 13.30 3.62 -3.33
C ALA A 47 14.67 2.97 -3.02
N MET A 48 14.90 2.62 -1.75
CA MET A 48 16.12 1.92 -1.32
C MET A 48 16.26 0.54 -1.98
N LEU A 49 15.16 -0.21 -2.08
CA LEU A 49 15.13 -1.55 -2.66
C LEU A 49 15.02 -1.54 -4.21
N GLN A 50 14.95 -0.37 -4.84
CA GLN A 50 14.72 -0.21 -6.28
C GLN A 50 13.44 -0.92 -6.76
N VAL A 51 12.40 -0.94 -5.91
CA VAL A 51 11.10 -1.54 -6.22
C VAL A 51 10.12 -0.45 -6.66
N PRO A 52 9.45 -0.58 -7.82
CA PRO A 52 8.37 0.32 -8.21
C PRO A 52 7.24 0.29 -7.18
N LEU A 53 6.78 1.47 -6.73
CA LEU A 53 5.69 1.62 -5.78
C LEU A 53 4.53 2.40 -6.41
N ALA A 54 3.34 1.80 -6.43
CA ALA A 54 2.11 2.53 -6.67
C ALA A 54 1.50 2.94 -5.32
N VAL A 55 1.23 4.24 -5.14
CA VAL A 55 0.50 4.76 -3.98
C VAL A 55 -0.92 5.07 -4.39
N CYS A 56 -1.87 4.35 -3.81
CA CYS A 56 -3.29 4.52 -4.07
C CYS A 56 -3.95 5.16 -2.85
N ARG A 57 -4.29 6.44 -2.98
CA ARG A 57 -5.08 7.15 -1.97
C ARG A 57 -6.55 6.81 -2.17
N VAL A 58 -7.16 6.25 -1.13
CA VAL A 58 -8.55 5.84 -1.16
C VAL A 58 -9.29 6.62 -0.10
N ASN A 59 -10.39 7.27 -0.49
CA ASN A 59 -11.26 7.94 0.46
C ASN A 59 -12.14 6.87 1.11
N ALA A 60 -11.69 6.32 2.24
CA ALA A 60 -12.42 5.27 2.94
C ALA A 60 -13.60 5.81 3.78
N ARG A 61 -14.02 7.07 3.57
CA ARG A 61 -15.26 7.59 4.19
C ARG A 61 -16.45 6.82 3.66
N HIS A 62 -17.13 6.11 4.55
CA HIS A 62 -18.31 5.31 4.25
C HIS A 62 -19.43 6.19 3.70
N ALA A 63 -20.02 5.79 2.57
CA ALA A 63 -21.37 6.25 2.25
C ALA A 63 -22.35 5.65 3.29
N PRO A 64 -23.49 6.32 3.59
CA PRO A 64 -24.49 5.75 4.50
C PRO A 64 -24.90 4.35 4.02
N GLY A 65 -24.62 3.32 4.83
CA GLY A 65 -24.94 1.92 4.53
C GLY A 65 -23.80 1.07 3.96
N GLU A 66 -22.60 1.61 3.72
CA GLU A 66 -21.43 0.82 3.30
C GLU A 66 -20.46 0.57 4.46
N SER A 67 -19.93 -0.65 4.60
CA SER A 67 -18.92 -0.92 5.62
C SER A 67 -17.55 -0.31 5.24
N PRO A 68 -16.76 0.16 6.21
CA PRO A 68 -15.35 0.55 6.01
C PRO A 68 -14.52 -0.43 5.21
N GLU A 69 -14.79 -1.71 5.47
CA GLU A 69 -14.02 -2.80 4.92
C GLU A 69 -14.40 -3.06 3.46
N ASP A 70 -15.68 -2.92 3.09
CA ASP A 70 -16.13 -2.99 1.69
C ASP A 70 -15.57 -1.85 0.84
N ALA A 71 -15.62 -0.63 1.34
CA ALA A 71 -15.08 0.54 0.65
C ALA A 71 -13.56 0.39 0.43
N ALA A 72 -12.82 -0.03 1.47
CA ALA A 72 -11.39 -0.30 1.37
C ALA A 72 -11.08 -1.48 0.44
N ARG A 73 -11.91 -2.53 0.42
CA ARG A 73 -11.76 -3.70 -0.45
C ARG A 73 -11.99 -3.34 -1.92
N LYS A 74 -13.05 -2.61 -2.26
CA LYS A 74 -13.28 -2.12 -3.63
C LYS A 74 -12.14 -1.23 -4.11
N ALA A 75 -11.70 -0.30 -3.26
CA ALA A 75 -10.63 0.61 -3.61
C ALA A 75 -9.28 -0.11 -3.79
N ARG A 76 -9.01 -1.16 -3.00
CA ARG A 76 -7.85 -2.06 -3.17
C ARG A 76 -7.88 -2.81 -4.50
N TYR A 77 -9.03 -3.33 -4.92
CA TYR A 77 -9.15 -3.99 -6.22
C TYR A 77 -8.99 -3.02 -7.39
N SER A 78 -9.57 -1.82 -7.29
CA SER A 78 -9.38 -0.79 -8.32
C SER A 78 -7.92 -0.37 -8.46
N ALA A 79 -7.19 -0.26 -7.34
CA ALA A 79 -5.76 0.04 -7.33
C ALA A 79 -4.93 -1.04 -8.04
N PHE A 80 -5.20 -2.32 -7.78
CA PHE A 80 -4.49 -3.42 -8.45
C PHE A 80 -4.77 -3.51 -9.95
N HIS A 81 -5.93 -3.03 -10.42
CA HIS A 81 -6.26 -3.03 -11.85
C HIS A 81 -5.61 -1.86 -12.61
N GLN A 82 -5.05 -0.86 -11.91
CA GLN A 82 -4.43 0.33 -12.50
C GLN A 82 -2.89 0.31 -12.46
N ALA A 83 -2.28 -0.67 -11.78
CA ALA A 83 -0.83 -0.82 -11.59
C ALA A 83 -0.24 -1.94 -12.48
#